data_AF-A0A1Q3SMS4-F1
#
_entry.id   AF-A0A1Q3SMS4-F1
#
_cell.length_a   1.000
_cell.length_b   1.000
_cell.length_c   1.000
_cell.angle_alpha   90.00
_cell.angle_beta   90.00
_cell.angle_gamma   90.00
#
_symmetry.space_group_name_H-M   'P 1'
#
loop_
_entity.id
_entity.type
_entity.pdbx_description
1 polymer ?
#
loop_
_entity_poly.entity_id
_entity_poly.type
_entity_poly.pdbx_seq_one_letter_code
_entity_poly.pdbx_strand_id
1 'polypeptide(L)'
;MNILSCKRVIALFLIVFSSHLFAIDYQTYLKNLRSRDDNETSRATLSGIIGSCGNSANLDDDCLIQGLERVTEEENNNEAKLILAEYEKALNSGNFYRPECQTEGHLQANRTIGHCVLLLNSHMIQNNDKEAANAQFELCLQGGMLGLAYAGNLAAAYMLAEIFREKEVESAATHWSNFIKSKKGTDDHELLMKCYG
;
A
#
# COMPACT_ATOMS: atom_id res chain seq x y z
N MET A 1 44.17 -33.73 8.33
CA MET A 1 42.96 -33.62 7.49
C MET A 1 42.06 -32.56 8.13
N ASN A 2 41.96 -31.39 7.49
CA ASN A 2 41.34 -30.18 8.05
C ASN A 2 39.82 -30.15 7.75
N ILE A 3 39.00 -30.41 8.76
CA ILE A 3 37.52 -30.30 8.71
C ILE A 3 37.10 -28.93 9.30
N LEU A 4 37.76 -27.84 8.89
CA LEU A 4 37.48 -26.51 9.45
C LEU A 4 37.20 -25.40 8.43
N SER A 5 37.22 -25.66 7.12
CA SER A 5 36.97 -24.60 6.13
C SER A 5 35.56 -24.60 5.52
N CYS A 6 34.70 -25.58 5.84
CA CYS A 6 33.40 -25.71 5.15
C CYS A 6 32.20 -25.10 5.91
N LYS A 7 32.35 -24.77 7.21
CA LYS A 7 31.24 -24.25 8.04
C LYS A 7 31.12 -22.72 8.11
N ARG A 8 32.09 -21.97 7.57
CA ARG A 8 32.04 -20.50 7.56
C ARG A 8 31.45 -19.88 6.29
N VAL A 9 31.19 -20.69 5.26
CA VAL A 9 30.59 -20.22 3.99
C VAL A 9 29.06 -20.29 4.02
N ILE A 10 28.48 -21.11 4.90
CA ILE A 10 27.01 -21.28 5.00
C ILE A 10 26.37 -20.17 5.87
N ALA A 11 27.13 -19.50 6.73
CA ALA A 11 26.63 -18.37 7.51
C ALA A 11 26.46 -17.08 6.70
N LEU A 12 26.95 -17.02 5.45
CA LEU A 12 26.79 -15.86 4.55
C LEU A 12 25.61 -15.99 3.57
N PHE A 13 24.90 -17.12 3.56
CA PHE A 13 23.76 -17.35 2.65
C PHE A 13 22.38 -17.28 3.32
N LEU A 14 22.31 -17.00 4.62
CA LEU A 14 21.05 -16.92 5.39
C LEU A 14 20.70 -15.51 5.88
N ILE A 15 21.38 -14.47 5.38
CA ILE A 15 20.98 -13.06 5.57
C ILE A 15 20.88 -12.37 4.21
N VAL A 16 20.11 -12.96 3.29
CA VAL A 16 19.70 -12.30 2.03
C VAL A 16 18.18 -12.42 1.82
N PHE A 17 17.43 -12.97 2.79
CA PHE A 17 15.98 -13.24 2.64
C PHE A 17 15.08 -12.42 3.57
N SER A 18 15.45 -11.17 3.87
CA SER A 18 14.57 -10.29 4.65
C SER A 18 14.59 -8.82 4.27
N SER A 19 15.20 -8.43 3.15
CA SER A 19 15.30 -7.02 2.73
C SER A 19 14.40 -6.66 1.55
N HIS A 20 13.30 -7.38 1.32
CA HIS A 20 12.30 -7.02 0.30
C HIS A 20 10.90 -6.93 0.94
N LEU A 21 10.82 -6.36 2.14
CA LEU A 21 9.54 -6.06 2.78
C LEU A 21 9.06 -4.67 2.33
N PHE A 22 8.53 -4.66 1.11
CA PHE A 22 7.45 -3.78 0.65
C PHE A 22 7.70 -2.26 0.69
N ALA A 23 8.31 -1.74 -0.38
CA ALA A 23 7.68 -0.61 -1.04
C ALA A 23 6.37 -1.13 -1.66
N ILE A 24 5.27 -0.38 -1.50
CA ILE A 24 3.94 -0.60 -2.08
C ILE A 24 3.92 -1.71 -3.15
N ASP A 25 3.36 -2.88 -2.86
CA ASP A 25 3.16 -3.91 -3.89
C ASP A 25 1.93 -3.57 -4.73
N TYR A 26 2.13 -2.49 -5.49
CA TYR A 26 1.22 -1.91 -6.45
C TYR A 26 0.65 -2.99 -7.37
N GLN A 27 1.52 -3.90 -7.84
CA GLN A 27 1.14 -5.01 -8.69
C GLN A 27 0.22 -6.02 -7.98
N THR A 28 0.42 -6.31 -6.69
CA THR A 28 -0.48 -7.18 -5.92
C THR A 28 -1.86 -6.55 -5.73
N TYR A 29 -1.94 -5.27 -5.39
CA TYR A 29 -3.24 -4.59 -5.26
C TYR A 29 -4.03 -4.63 -6.58
N LEU A 30 -3.37 -4.45 -7.72
CA LEU A 30 -4.02 -4.54 -9.04
C LEU A 30 -4.31 -5.98 -9.50
N LYS A 31 -3.55 -6.97 -9.04
CA LYS A 31 -3.74 -8.39 -9.40
C LYS A 31 -4.97 -8.97 -8.71
N ASN A 32 -5.19 -8.66 -7.43
CA ASN A 32 -6.30 -9.17 -6.66
C ASN A 32 -7.68 -8.65 -7.12
N LEU A 33 -7.73 -7.60 -7.93
CA LEU A 33 -8.95 -7.16 -8.60
C LEU A 33 -9.39 -8.10 -9.73
N ARG A 34 -8.44 -8.80 -10.37
CA ARG A 34 -8.70 -9.63 -11.56
C ARG A 34 -9.46 -10.92 -11.26
N SER A 35 -9.58 -11.30 -9.98
CA SER A 35 -10.24 -12.55 -9.57
C SER A 35 -11.66 -12.35 -9.04
N ARG A 36 -12.25 -11.15 -9.18
CA ARG A 36 -13.48 -10.74 -8.46
C ARG A 36 -14.75 -10.75 -9.32
N ASP A 37 -14.72 -11.38 -10.48
CA ASP A 37 -15.78 -11.23 -11.49
C ASP A 37 -17.06 -12.08 -11.28
N ASP A 38 -17.09 -13.06 -10.36
CA ASP A 38 -18.10 -14.14 -10.48
C ASP A 38 -19.20 -14.22 -9.40
N ASN A 39 -19.31 -13.27 -8.43
CA ASN A 39 -20.36 -13.31 -7.39
C ASN A 39 -21.23 -12.03 -7.34
N GLU A 40 -22.37 -12.08 -8.02
CA GLU A 40 -23.35 -10.98 -8.10
C GLU A 40 -23.95 -10.60 -6.73
N THR A 41 -24.14 -11.57 -5.82
CA THR A 41 -24.66 -11.32 -4.48
C THR A 41 -23.67 -10.53 -3.63
N SER A 42 -22.39 -10.93 -3.60
CA SER A 42 -21.34 -10.17 -2.91
C SER A 42 -21.25 -8.74 -3.46
N ARG A 43 -21.34 -8.58 -4.79
CA ARG A 43 -21.29 -7.25 -5.42
C ARG A 43 -22.46 -6.37 -4.98
N ALA A 44 -23.67 -6.91 -4.90
CA ALA A 44 -24.85 -6.15 -4.47
C ALA A 44 -24.74 -5.68 -3.01
N THR A 45 -24.34 -6.58 -2.10
CA THR A 45 -24.09 -6.26 -0.69
C THR A 45 -23.03 -5.17 -0.55
N LEU A 46 -21.88 -5.34 -1.22
CA LEU A 46 -20.77 -4.38 -1.16
C LEU A 46 -21.14 -3.03 -1.78
N SER A 47 -21.90 -3.01 -2.87
CA SER A 47 -22.42 -1.79 -3.49
C SER A 47 -23.35 -1.03 -2.53
N GLY A 48 -24.14 -1.75 -1.73
CA GLY A 48 -25.00 -1.18 -0.69
C GLY A 48 -24.20 -0.50 0.43
N ILE A 49 -23.10 -1.10 0.87
CA ILE A 49 -22.18 -0.49 1.84
C ILE A 49 -21.59 0.79 1.25
N ILE A 50 -21.02 0.70 0.05
CA ILE A 50 -20.39 1.84 -0.61
C ILE A 50 -21.40 2.99 -0.73
N GLY A 51 -22.61 2.74 -1.27
CA GLY A 51 -23.64 3.76 -1.41
C GLY A 51 -24.06 4.43 -0.10
N SER A 52 -23.89 3.76 1.04
CA SER A 52 -24.18 4.29 2.38
C SER A 52 -23.00 5.09 2.96
N CYS A 53 -21.78 4.71 2.62
CA CYS A 53 -20.53 5.30 3.13
C CYS A 53 -19.95 6.40 2.22
N GLY A 54 -20.60 6.69 1.10
CA GLY A 54 -20.24 7.80 0.21
C GLY A 54 -20.13 7.37 -1.24
N ASN A 55 -19.54 8.24 -2.05
CA ASN A 55 -19.19 7.89 -3.43
C ASN A 55 -17.68 7.86 -3.57
N SER A 56 -17.23 7.43 -4.74
CA SER A 56 -15.81 7.22 -5.01
C SER A 56 -14.95 8.49 -5.03
N ALA A 57 -15.52 9.68 -4.84
CA ALA A 57 -14.79 10.94 -4.71
C ALA A 57 -14.69 11.43 -3.25
N ASN A 58 -15.53 10.90 -2.36
CA ASN A 58 -15.59 11.29 -0.96
C ASN A 58 -16.09 10.09 -0.14
N LEU A 59 -15.15 9.19 0.13
CA LEU A 59 -15.39 7.95 0.85
C LEU A 59 -15.15 8.16 2.34
N ASP A 60 -16.11 7.76 3.15
CA ASP A 60 -15.94 7.62 4.60
C ASP A 60 -15.29 6.27 4.89
N ASP A 61 -13.97 6.31 5.14
CA ASP A 61 -13.15 5.12 5.40
C ASP A 61 -13.67 4.31 6.60
N ASP A 62 -14.06 4.99 7.68
CA ASP A 62 -14.51 4.34 8.91
C ASP A 62 -15.85 3.61 8.67
N CYS A 63 -16.78 4.27 7.96
CA CYS A 63 -18.02 3.64 7.55
C CYS A 63 -17.77 2.41 6.66
N LEU A 64 -16.89 2.54 5.66
CA LEU A 64 -16.61 1.45 4.74
C LEU A 64 -15.97 0.26 5.46
N ILE A 65 -14.99 0.51 6.33
CA ILE A 65 -14.31 -0.53 7.12
C ILE A 65 -15.32 -1.25 8.01
N GLN A 66 -16.12 -0.52 8.80
CA GLN A 66 -17.14 -1.13 9.67
C GLN A 66 -18.17 -1.94 8.86
N GLY A 67 -18.58 -1.43 7.71
CA GLY A 67 -19.48 -2.15 6.81
C GLY A 67 -18.87 -3.45 6.30
N LEU A 68 -17.60 -3.42 5.87
CA LEU A 68 -16.86 -4.59 5.41
C LEU A 68 -16.63 -5.62 6.52
N GLU A 69 -16.31 -5.16 7.74
CA GLU A 69 -16.14 -6.02 8.92
C GLU A 69 -17.45 -6.75 9.24
N ARG A 70 -18.55 -6.01 9.30
CA ARG A 70 -19.88 -6.56 9.56
C ARG A 70 -20.23 -7.67 8.57
N VAL A 71 -20.10 -7.43 7.26
CA VAL A 71 -20.47 -8.47 6.26
C VAL A 71 -19.46 -9.61 6.19
N THR A 72 -18.20 -9.37 6.58
CA THR A 72 -17.23 -10.46 6.75
C THR A 72 -17.66 -11.40 7.87
N GLU A 73 -18.13 -10.86 9.00
CA GLU A 73 -18.51 -11.64 10.18
C GLU A 73 -19.91 -12.26 10.08
N GLU A 74 -20.91 -11.46 9.68
CA GLU A 74 -22.32 -11.86 9.68
C GLU A 74 -22.69 -12.69 8.44
N GLU A 75 -22.08 -12.38 7.29
CA GLU A 75 -22.44 -12.99 6.00
C GLU A 75 -21.33 -13.92 5.45
N ASN A 76 -20.21 -14.06 6.16
CA ASN A 76 -19.02 -14.81 5.74
C ASN A 76 -18.57 -14.44 4.31
N ASN A 77 -18.60 -13.14 4.00
CA ASN A 77 -18.32 -12.61 2.68
C ASN A 77 -16.79 -12.61 2.41
N ASN A 78 -16.33 -13.49 1.51
CA ASN A 78 -14.90 -13.63 1.20
C ASN A 78 -14.33 -12.39 0.52
N GLU A 79 -15.11 -11.72 -0.34
CA GLU A 79 -14.67 -10.51 -1.03
C GLU A 79 -14.43 -9.36 -0.05
N ALA A 80 -15.33 -9.16 0.92
CA ALA A 80 -15.15 -8.18 1.99
C ALA A 80 -13.90 -8.48 2.82
N LYS A 81 -13.69 -9.75 3.18
CA LYS A 81 -12.50 -10.19 3.91
C LYS A 81 -11.19 -9.90 3.17
N LEU A 82 -11.18 -10.09 1.85
CA LEU A 82 -10.02 -9.78 1.01
C LEU A 82 -9.75 -8.27 0.95
N ILE A 83 -10.78 -7.44 0.83
CA ILE A 83 -10.64 -5.97 0.82
C ILE A 83 -10.06 -5.50 2.16
N LEU A 84 -10.57 -6.00 3.29
CA LEU A 84 -10.03 -5.67 4.61
C LEU A 84 -8.56 -6.08 4.75
N ALA A 85 -8.20 -7.28 4.32
CA ALA A 85 -6.82 -7.74 4.37
C ALA A 85 -5.87 -6.88 3.51
N GLU A 86 -6.33 -6.39 2.35
CA GLU A 86 -5.55 -5.47 1.52
C GLU A 86 -5.37 -4.11 2.17
N TYR A 87 -6.43 -3.58 2.81
CA TYR A 87 -6.38 -2.34 3.58
C TYR A 87 -5.41 -2.46 4.76
N GLU A 88 -5.52 -3.51 5.57
CA GLU A 88 -4.62 -3.77 6.71
C GLU A 88 -3.16 -3.92 6.24
N LYS A 89 -2.94 -4.60 5.12
CA LYS A 89 -1.62 -4.73 4.52
C LYS A 89 -1.05 -3.38 4.08
N ALA A 90 -1.88 -2.49 3.54
CA ALA A 90 -1.48 -1.13 3.19
C ALA A 90 -1.16 -0.28 4.42
N LEU A 91 -1.92 -0.39 5.50
CA LEU A 91 -1.61 0.30 6.76
C LEU A 91 -0.28 -0.16 7.37
N ASN A 92 0.08 -1.42 7.14
CA ASN A 92 1.28 -2.05 7.66
C ASN A 92 2.40 -2.16 6.62
N SER A 93 2.38 -1.37 5.53
CA SER A 93 3.52 -1.33 4.61
C SER A 93 4.78 -0.79 5.28
N GLY A 94 5.93 -1.41 5.00
CA GLY A 94 7.19 -1.18 5.72
C GLY A 94 7.31 -1.98 7.01
N ASN A 95 8.40 -1.78 7.76
CA ASN A 95 8.70 -2.53 8.99
C ASN A 95 7.89 -2.04 10.23
N PHE A 96 6.58 -1.86 10.11
CA PHE A 96 5.71 -1.26 11.15
C PHE A 96 5.50 -2.10 12.41
N TYR A 97 5.90 -3.38 12.39
CA TYR A 97 6.04 -4.17 13.61
C TYR A 97 7.12 -3.59 14.56
N ARG A 98 7.99 -2.72 14.05
CA ARG A 98 8.98 -1.98 14.84
C ARG A 98 8.38 -0.65 15.32
N PRO A 99 8.33 -0.40 16.63
CA PRO A 99 7.75 0.84 17.18
C PRO A 99 8.36 2.11 16.59
N GLU A 100 9.65 2.10 16.30
CA GLU A 100 10.33 3.26 15.68
C GLU A 100 9.78 3.61 14.29
N CYS A 101 9.16 2.66 13.57
CA CYS A 101 8.60 2.89 12.25
C CYS A 101 7.17 3.46 12.29
N GLN A 102 6.56 3.54 13.47
CA GLN A 102 5.20 4.07 13.68
C GLN A 102 5.22 5.58 13.94
N THR A 103 6.00 6.34 13.15
CA THR A 103 5.98 7.80 13.22
C THR A 103 4.79 8.36 12.44
N GLU A 104 4.32 9.55 12.84
CA GLU A 104 3.14 10.17 12.23
C GLU A 104 3.30 10.34 10.71
N GLY A 105 4.49 10.71 10.22
CA GLY A 105 4.76 10.82 8.79
C GLY A 105 4.60 9.48 8.05
N HIS A 106 5.11 8.39 8.61
CA HIS A 106 4.95 7.08 7.99
C HIS A 106 3.49 6.60 8.06
N LEU A 107 2.83 6.81 9.21
CA LEU A 107 1.42 6.47 9.42
C LEU A 107 0.51 7.20 8.42
N GLN A 108 0.74 8.49 8.18
CA GLN A 108 -0.01 9.28 7.21
C GLN A 108 0.16 8.72 5.79
N ALA A 109 1.40 8.42 5.37
CA ALA A 109 1.65 7.85 4.05
C ALA A 109 0.95 6.48 3.90
N ASN A 110 1.06 5.59 4.88
CA ASN A 110 0.39 4.29 4.85
C ASN A 110 -1.14 4.40 4.84
N ARG A 111 -1.72 5.32 5.63
CA ARG A 111 -3.16 5.61 5.61
C ARG A 111 -3.61 6.09 4.22
N THR A 112 -2.81 6.92 3.55
CA THR A 112 -3.09 7.31 2.17
C THR A 112 -3.11 6.10 1.23
N ILE A 113 -2.18 5.14 1.35
CA ILE A 113 -2.24 3.90 0.55
C ILE A 113 -3.53 3.13 0.85
N GLY A 114 -3.84 2.94 2.14
CA GLY A 114 -5.04 2.23 2.58
C GLY A 114 -6.31 2.83 1.99
N HIS A 115 -6.45 4.16 2.08
CA HIS A 115 -7.55 4.91 1.46
C HIS A 115 -7.63 4.67 -0.05
N CYS A 116 -6.50 4.75 -0.76
CA CYS A 116 -6.48 4.49 -2.20
C CYS A 116 -6.87 3.04 -2.54
N VAL A 117 -6.48 2.05 -1.73
CA VAL A 117 -6.89 0.65 -1.90
C VAL A 117 -8.40 0.50 -1.69
N LEU A 118 -9.00 1.19 -0.72
CA LEU A 118 -10.45 1.19 -0.54
C LEU A 118 -11.16 1.82 -1.74
N LEU A 119 -10.66 2.94 -2.25
CA LEU A 119 -11.17 3.60 -3.46
C LEU A 119 -11.10 2.72 -4.70
N LEU A 120 -9.97 2.05 -4.91
CA LEU A 120 -9.76 1.10 -6.00
C LEU A 120 -10.83 0.01 -5.99
N ASN A 121 -11.05 -0.59 -4.82
CA ASN A 121 -12.03 -1.63 -4.62
C ASN A 121 -13.46 -1.12 -4.80
N SER A 122 -13.78 0.06 -4.28
CA SER A 122 -15.08 0.71 -4.45
C SER A 122 -15.41 0.94 -5.93
N HIS A 123 -14.46 1.48 -6.69
CA HIS A 123 -14.63 1.72 -8.12
C HIS A 123 -14.82 0.43 -8.92
N MET A 124 -14.06 -0.61 -8.59
CA MET A 124 -14.21 -1.92 -9.23
C MET A 124 -15.59 -2.50 -8.98
N ILE A 125 -16.09 -2.43 -7.74
CA ILE A 125 -17.42 -2.96 -7.37
C ILE A 125 -18.55 -2.19 -8.05
N GLN A 126 -18.47 -0.85 -8.08
CA GLN A 126 -19.54 0.00 -8.63
C GLN A 126 -19.62 -0.05 -10.15
N ASN A 127 -18.47 0.01 -10.82
CA ASN A 127 -18.43 0.21 -12.28
C ASN A 127 -18.14 -1.09 -13.05
N ASN A 128 -17.67 -2.14 -12.37
CA ASN A 128 -17.11 -3.33 -12.98
C ASN A 128 -16.08 -3.02 -14.07
N ASP A 129 -15.34 -1.92 -13.88
CA ASP A 129 -14.37 -1.40 -14.83
C ASP A 129 -13.01 -1.27 -14.14
N LYS A 130 -12.16 -2.23 -14.47
CA LYS A 130 -10.81 -2.33 -13.92
C LYS A 130 -9.90 -1.20 -14.39
N GLU A 131 -10.06 -0.71 -15.61
CA GLU A 131 -9.22 0.39 -16.11
C GLU A 131 -9.57 1.69 -15.40
N ALA A 132 -10.87 1.95 -15.21
CA ALA A 132 -11.34 3.08 -14.42
C ALA A 132 -10.90 2.98 -12.95
N ALA A 133 -11.03 1.79 -12.33
CA ALA A 133 -10.57 1.57 -10.96
C ALA A 133 -9.06 1.83 -10.81
N ASN A 134 -8.25 1.27 -11.72
CA ASN A 134 -6.82 1.52 -11.74
C ASN A 134 -6.50 3.00 -11.88
N ALA A 135 -7.12 3.71 -12.83
CA ALA A 135 -6.90 5.14 -13.01
C ALA A 135 -7.20 5.95 -11.74
N GLN A 136 -8.25 5.58 -11.00
CA GLN A 136 -8.64 6.25 -9.75
C GLN A 136 -7.68 5.95 -8.60
N PHE A 137 -7.21 4.71 -8.49
CA PHE A 137 -6.14 4.36 -7.56
C PHE A 137 -4.86 5.16 -7.82
N GLU A 138 -4.48 5.28 -9.09
CA GLU A 138 -3.32 6.05 -9.50
C GLU A 138 -3.48 7.54 -9.18
N LEU A 139 -4.64 8.12 -9.47
CA LEU A 139 -4.97 9.51 -9.15
C LEU A 139 -4.95 9.75 -7.63
N CYS A 140 -5.51 8.83 -6.84
CA CYS A 140 -5.49 8.89 -5.39
C CYS A 140 -4.06 8.86 -4.85
N LEU A 141 -3.25 7.90 -5.29
CA LEU A 141 -1.86 7.77 -4.85
C LEU A 141 -1.06 9.01 -5.22
N GLN A 142 -1.19 9.51 -6.45
CA GLN A 142 -0.52 10.73 -6.87
C GLN A 142 -0.99 11.93 -6.05
N GLY A 143 -2.30 12.19 -5.96
CA GLY A 143 -2.82 13.35 -5.23
C GLY A 143 -2.46 13.34 -3.74
N GLY A 144 -2.75 12.23 -3.06
CA GLY A 144 -2.51 12.07 -1.62
C GLY A 144 -1.02 12.09 -1.27
N MET A 145 -0.20 11.32 -2.00
CA MET A 145 1.24 11.26 -1.70
C MET A 145 1.97 12.52 -2.13
N LEU A 146 1.60 13.18 -3.24
CA LEU A 146 2.24 14.42 -3.66
C LEU A 146 2.06 15.50 -2.59
N GLY A 147 0.84 15.65 -2.04
CA GLY A 147 0.56 16.60 -0.97
C GLY A 147 1.47 16.38 0.25
N LEU A 148 1.58 15.13 0.70
CA LEU A 148 2.46 14.76 1.83
C LEU A 148 3.94 14.99 1.51
N ALA A 149 4.39 14.58 0.32
CA ALA A 149 5.78 14.69 -0.09
C ALA A 149 6.21 16.17 -0.24
N TYR A 150 5.36 17.03 -0.80
CA TYR A 150 5.59 18.48 -0.84
C TYR A 150 5.59 19.13 0.55
N ALA A 151 4.84 18.58 1.50
CA ALA A 151 4.91 18.97 2.91
C ALA A 151 6.17 18.45 3.63
N GLY A 152 7.02 17.70 2.95
CA GLY A 152 8.31 17.22 3.47
C GLY A 152 8.30 15.78 4.00
N ASN A 153 7.20 15.03 3.82
CA ASN A 153 7.11 13.64 4.27
C ASN A 153 8.01 12.72 3.42
N LEU A 154 9.08 12.19 4.02
CA LEU A 154 10.06 11.36 3.31
C LEU A 154 9.54 9.97 2.94
N ALA A 155 8.62 9.39 3.71
CA ALA A 155 7.99 8.12 3.36
C ALA A 155 7.10 8.27 2.11
N ALA A 156 6.30 9.34 2.05
CA ALA A 156 5.51 9.66 0.87
C ALA A 156 6.39 9.91 -0.37
N ALA A 157 7.50 10.64 -0.22
CA ALA A 157 8.46 10.85 -1.31
C ALA A 157 9.10 9.54 -1.79
N TYR A 158 9.46 8.65 -0.86
CA TYR A 158 9.98 7.31 -1.18
C TYR A 158 8.97 6.49 -1.97
N MET A 159 7.74 6.41 -1.47
CA MET A 159 6.64 5.70 -2.14
C MET A 159 6.37 6.24 -3.55
N LEU A 160 6.36 7.57 -3.73
CA LEU A 160 6.24 8.18 -5.07
C LEU A 160 7.40 7.80 -5.99
N ALA A 161 8.64 7.80 -5.48
CA ALA A 161 9.80 7.41 -6.28
C ALA A 161 9.68 5.97 -6.78
N GLU A 162 9.20 5.05 -5.94
CA GLU A 162 8.96 3.66 -6.31
C GLU A 162 7.80 3.52 -7.30
N ILE A 163 6.64 4.15 -7.04
CA ILE A 163 5.48 4.14 -7.96
C ILE A 163 5.88 4.68 -9.35
N PHE A 164 6.58 5.82 -9.41
CA PHE A 164 6.99 6.39 -10.70
C PHE A 164 8.03 5.55 -11.41
N ARG A 165 8.89 4.83 -10.67
CA ARG A 165 9.86 3.90 -11.28
C ARG A 165 9.14 2.69 -11.89
N GLU A 166 8.18 2.11 -11.19
CA GLU A 166 7.38 1.00 -11.73
C GLU A 166 6.57 1.39 -12.97
N LYS A 167 6.17 2.67 -13.07
CA LYS A 167 5.46 3.22 -14.23
C LYS A 167 6.38 3.77 -15.32
N GLU A 168 7.69 3.58 -15.20
CA GLU A 168 8.68 4.05 -16.18
C GLU A 168 8.67 5.59 -16.38
N VAL A 169 8.25 6.36 -15.37
CA VAL A 169 8.27 7.83 -15.36
C VAL A 169 9.56 8.32 -14.71
N GLU A 170 10.68 8.11 -15.39
CA GLU A 170 12.03 8.28 -14.84
C GLU A 170 12.34 9.69 -14.30
N SER A 171 11.82 10.74 -14.96
CA SER A 171 12.05 12.13 -14.51
C SER A 171 11.43 12.39 -13.14
N ALA A 172 10.21 11.90 -12.90
CA ALA A 172 9.52 12.02 -11.61
C ALA A 172 10.15 11.11 -10.54
N ALA A 173 10.48 9.87 -10.90
CA ALA A 173 11.18 8.95 -10.00
C ALA A 173 12.54 9.53 -9.55
N THR A 174 13.29 10.12 -10.47
CA THR A 174 14.57 10.78 -10.20
C THR A 174 14.40 12.02 -9.33
N HIS A 175 13.37 12.83 -9.57
CA HIS A 175 13.07 14.01 -8.75
C HIS A 175 12.90 13.64 -7.28
N TRP A 176 12.02 12.68 -6.98
CA TRP A 176 11.77 12.24 -5.60
C TRP A 176 12.97 11.51 -4.99
N SER A 177 13.68 10.71 -5.78
CA SER A 177 14.93 10.07 -5.34
C SER A 177 15.99 11.10 -4.94
N ASN A 178 16.13 12.19 -5.70
CA ASN A 178 17.06 13.28 -5.38
C ASN A 178 16.62 14.08 -4.16
N PHE A 179 15.31 14.29 -4.00
CA PHE A 179 14.76 14.90 -2.78
C PHE A 179 15.13 14.07 -1.54
N ILE A 180 14.92 12.75 -1.56
CA ILE A 180 15.30 11.85 -0.46
C ILE A 180 16.81 11.91 -0.20
N LYS A 181 17.62 11.81 -1.25
CA LYS A 181 19.09 11.90 -1.15
C LYS A 181 19.56 13.23 -0.55
N SER A 182 18.86 14.33 -0.81
CA SER A 182 19.18 15.64 -0.23
C SER A 182 19.00 15.70 1.28
N LYS A 183 18.26 14.74 1.86
CA LYS A 183 18.08 14.58 3.31
C LYS A 183 19.02 13.54 3.92
N LYS A 184 20.00 13.03 3.17
CA LYS A 184 20.95 12.05 3.69
C LYS A 184 21.67 12.58 4.94
N GLY A 185 21.67 11.78 6.00
CA GLY A 185 22.29 12.11 7.29
C GLY A 185 21.38 12.85 8.26
N THR A 186 20.09 13.02 7.94
CA THR A 186 19.08 13.42 8.92
C THR A 186 18.48 12.19 9.59
N ASP A 187 17.99 12.36 10.83
CA ASP A 187 17.28 11.32 11.58
C ASP A 187 16.12 10.73 10.75
N ASP A 188 15.33 11.58 10.08
CA ASP A 188 14.21 11.14 9.25
C ASP A 188 14.66 10.25 8.07
N HIS A 189 15.80 10.56 7.46
CA HIS A 189 16.34 9.74 6.36
C HIS A 189 16.87 8.40 6.89
N GLU A 190 17.58 8.40 8.03
CA GLU A 190 18.04 7.16 8.66
C GLU A 190 16.86 6.28 9.06
N LEU A 191 15.79 6.88 9.58
CA LEU A 191 14.57 6.19 9.93
C LEU A 191 13.85 5.63 8.70
N LEU A 192 13.74 6.42 7.63
CA LEU A 192 13.19 5.96 6.35
C LEU A 192 13.93 4.70 5.87
N MET A 193 15.26 4.74 5.82
CA MET A 193 16.07 3.60 5.38
C MET A 193 15.91 2.39 6.31
N LYS A 194 15.72 2.60 7.61
CA LYS A 194 15.45 1.51 8.56
C LYS A 194 14.07 0.87 8.36
N CYS A 195 13.09 1.68 7.96
CA CYS A 195 11.69 1.24 7.86
C CYS A 195 11.30 0.71 6.49
N TYR A 196 11.96 1.18 5.42
CA TYR A 196 11.63 0.87 4.03
C TYR A 196 12.83 0.46 3.15
N GLY A 197 14.08 0.69 3.60
CA GLY A 197 15.30 0.45 2.81
C GLY A 197 15.96 -0.92 3.01
#